data_AF-A0A1R0M4I4-F1
#
_entry.id   AF-A0A1R0M4I4-F1
#
_cell.length_a   1.000
_cell.length_b   1.000
_cell.length_c   1.000
_cell.angle_alpha   90.00
_cell.angle_beta   90.00
_cell.angle_gamma   90.00
#
_symmetry.space_group_name_H-M   'P 1'
#
loop_
_entity.id
_entity.type
_entity.pdbx_description
1 polymer ?
#
loop_
_entity_poly.entity_id
_entity_poly.type
_entity_poly.pdbx_seq_one_letter_code
_entity_poly.pdbx_strand_id
1 'polypeptide(L)'
;MGNEWISVLLTDLLPADTVQLLSNKYEEYKDIPLTHIGLESMAVMGLVLRLSSEFGREVDYEEFDLGEVSTLGKIKTYLELD
;
A
#
# COMPACT_ATOMS: atom_id res chain seq x y z
N MET A 1 4.05 14.57 4.74
CA MET A 1 3.58 13.75 5.88
C MET A 1 4.65 12.70 6.15
N GLY A 2 4.78 12.16 7.37
CA GLY A 2 5.64 10.99 7.57
C GLY A 2 5.11 9.77 6.78
N ASN A 3 5.73 8.61 6.93
CA ASN A 3 5.21 7.36 6.35
C ASN A 3 3.97 6.81 7.09
N GLU A 4 3.20 7.67 7.76
CA GLU A 4 2.00 7.32 8.54
C GLU A 4 0.89 6.74 7.66
N TRP A 5 0.86 7.12 6.38
CA TRP A 5 -0.05 6.57 5.38
C TRP A 5 0.10 5.05 5.21
N ILE A 6 1.30 4.52 5.42
CA ILE A 6 1.56 3.06 5.35
C ILE A 6 0.77 2.35 6.44
N SER A 7 0.72 2.92 7.64
CA SER A 7 -0.05 2.36 8.74
C SER A 7 -1.54 2.37 8.42
N VAL A 8 -2.09 3.50 7.94
CA VAL A 8 -3.51 3.58 7.53
C VAL A 8 -3.83 2.53 6.45
N LEU A 9 -2.96 2.41 5.46
CA LEU A 9 -3.19 1.53 4.33
C LEU A 9 -3.08 0.04 4.69
N LEU A 10 -2.07 -0.36 5.47
CA LEU A 10 -1.68 -1.77 5.64
C LEU A 10 -2.09 -2.38 7.00
N THR A 11 -2.66 -1.61 7.92
CA THR A 11 -3.22 -2.16 9.17
C THR A 11 -4.18 -3.31 8.85
N ASP A 12 -4.19 -4.41 9.61
CA ASP A 12 -5.00 -5.62 9.36
C ASP A 12 -4.75 -6.37 8.03
N LEU A 13 -3.98 -5.81 7.08
CA LEU A 13 -3.51 -6.51 5.88
C LEU A 13 -2.15 -7.17 6.11
N LEU A 14 -1.36 -6.64 7.05
CA LEU A 14 -0.08 -7.17 7.48
C LEU A 14 0.03 -7.14 9.02
N PRO A 15 0.91 -7.98 9.61
CA PRO A 15 1.24 -7.89 11.03
C PRO A 15 1.71 -6.48 11.42
N ALA A 16 1.31 -6.01 12.61
CA ALA A 16 1.64 -4.67 13.10
C ALA A 16 3.15 -4.38 13.08
N ASP A 17 3.98 -5.36 13.47
CA ASP A 17 5.44 -5.23 13.46
C ASP A 17 5.97 -5.01 12.03
N THR A 18 5.39 -5.68 11.03
CA THR A 18 5.73 -5.50 9.62
C THR A 18 5.34 -4.11 9.14
N VAL A 19 4.12 -3.66 9.46
CA VAL A 19 3.66 -2.31 9.09
C VAL A 19 4.58 -1.24 9.69
N GLN A 20 4.95 -1.38 10.97
CA GLN A 20 5.85 -0.46 11.65
C GLN A 20 7.25 -0.47 11.03
N LEU A 21 7.77 -1.65 10.65
CA LEU A 21 9.04 -1.79 9.96
C LEU A 21 9.04 -1.02 8.64
N LEU A 22 7.99 -1.18 7.83
CA LEU A 22 7.86 -0.52 6.53
C LEU A 22 7.77 1.01 6.67
N SER A 23 7.04 1.50 7.67
CA SER A 23 6.97 2.93 7.99
C SER A 23 8.33 3.52 8.37
N ASN A 24 9.10 2.80 9.21
CA ASN A 24 10.39 3.27 9.72
C ASN A 24 11.52 3.17 8.68
N LYS A 25 11.49 2.15 7.82
CA LYS A 25 12.54 1.85 6.83
C LYS A 25 12.06 2.01 5.39
N TYR A 26 11.12 2.93 5.15
CA TYR A 26 10.48 3.11 3.84
C TYR A 26 11.47 3.12 2.67
N GLU A 27 12.56 3.91 2.75
CA GLU A 27 13.54 4.01 1.67
C GLU A 27 14.20 2.66 1.31
N GLU A 28 14.33 1.73 2.26
CA GLU A 28 14.87 0.38 2.04
C GLU A 28 13.85 -0.55 1.38
N TYR A 29 12.55 -0.36 1.66
CA TYR A 29 11.48 -1.29 1.26
C TYR A 29 10.56 -0.77 0.16
N LYS A 30 10.68 0.50 -0.25
CA LYS A 30 9.68 1.15 -1.12
C LYS A 30 9.50 0.46 -2.47
N ASP A 31 10.54 -0.16 -3.01
CA ASP A 31 10.53 -0.81 -4.33
C ASP A 31 10.40 -2.33 -4.26
N ILE A 32 10.20 -2.89 -3.06
CA ILE A 32 10.00 -4.33 -2.87
C ILE A 32 8.53 -4.68 -3.17
N PRO A 33 8.25 -5.75 -3.94
CA PRO A 33 6.89 -6.24 -4.13
C PRO A 33 6.20 -6.54 -2.80
N LEU A 34 4.98 -6.03 -2.59
CA LEU A 34 4.25 -6.24 -1.33
C LEU A 34 4.00 -7.73 -1.04
N THR A 35 3.87 -8.55 -2.08
CA THR A 35 3.77 -10.02 -1.96
C THR A 35 5.00 -10.65 -1.32
N HIS A 36 6.20 -10.07 -1.51
CA HIS A 36 7.42 -10.55 -0.86
C HIS A 36 7.51 -10.12 0.62
N ILE A 37 6.66 -9.16 1.04
CA ILE A 37 6.59 -8.64 2.40
C ILE A 37 5.45 -9.33 3.19
N GLY A 38 4.75 -10.27 2.56
CA GLY A 38 3.69 -11.06 3.17
C GLY A 38 2.27 -10.59 2.85
N LEU A 39 2.10 -9.62 1.92
CA LEU A 39 0.76 -9.25 1.46
C LEU A 39 0.26 -10.33 0.50
N GLU A 40 -0.67 -11.16 0.97
CA GLU A 40 -1.23 -12.23 0.15
C GLU A 40 -2.06 -11.67 -1.01
N SER A 41 -2.12 -12.39 -2.14
CA SER A 41 -2.91 -11.97 -3.31
C SER A 41 -4.39 -11.74 -2.98
N MET A 42 -4.95 -12.44 -1.99
CA MET A 42 -6.32 -12.22 -1.52
C MET A 42 -6.49 -10.90 -0.77
N ALA A 43 -5.44 -10.39 -0.14
CA ALA A 43 -5.43 -9.11 0.57
C ALA A 43 -5.32 -7.89 -0.36
N VAL A 44 -4.94 -8.10 -1.63
CA VAL A 44 -4.84 -7.03 -2.64
C VAL A 44 -6.18 -6.33 -2.86
N MET A 45 -7.30 -7.05 -2.83
CA MET A 45 -8.62 -6.39 -2.93
C MET A 45 -8.91 -5.50 -1.73
N GLY A 46 -8.49 -5.91 -0.52
CA GLY A 46 -8.60 -5.09 0.68
C GLY A 46 -7.75 -3.82 0.60
N LEU A 47 -6.56 -3.92 -0.01
CA LEU A 47 -5.70 -2.78 -0.31
C LEU A 47 -6.42 -1.78 -1.23
N VAL A 48 -6.99 -2.26 -2.34
CA VAL A 48 -7.70 -1.44 -3.32
C VAL A 48 -8.89 -0.71 -2.70
N LEU A 49 -9.69 -1.41 -1.89
CA LEU A 49 -10.81 -0.81 -1.17
C LEU A 49 -10.36 0.30 -0.22
N ARG A 50 -9.24 0.13 0.47
CA ARG A 50 -8.69 1.16 1.37
C ARG A 50 -8.15 2.38 0.65
N LEU A 51 -7.55 2.21 -0.52
CA LEU A 51 -7.15 3.34 -1.37
C LEU A 51 -8.38 4.21 -1.71
N SER A 52 -9.53 3.57 -1.91
CA SER A 52 -10.78 4.29 -2.14
C SER A 52 -11.38 4.90 -0.88
N SER A 53 -11.52 4.13 0.20
CA SER A 53 -12.20 4.59 1.42
C SER A 53 -11.40 5.61 2.23
N GLU A 54 -10.09 5.40 2.38
CA GLU A 54 -9.25 6.22 3.27
C GLU A 54 -8.58 7.39 2.54
N PHE A 55 -8.32 7.23 1.24
CA PHE A 55 -7.61 8.23 0.44
C PHE A 55 -8.47 8.88 -0.64
N GLY A 56 -9.76 8.51 -0.74
CA GLY A 56 -10.72 9.13 -1.64
C GLY A 56 -10.40 8.90 -3.13
N ARG A 57 -9.59 7.90 -3.47
CA ARG A 57 -9.30 7.55 -4.86
C ARG A 57 -10.42 6.66 -5.39
N GLU A 58 -11.27 7.18 -6.27
CA GLU A 58 -12.16 6.30 -7.03
C GLU A 58 -11.30 5.37 -7.90
N VAL A 59 -11.33 4.08 -7.56
CA VAL A 59 -10.64 3.05 -8.33
C VAL A 59 -11.58 2.61 -9.43
N ASP A 60 -11.21 2.89 -10.69
CA ASP A 60 -11.89 2.31 -11.83
C ASP A 60 -11.45 0.84 -11.98
N TYR A 61 -12.27 -0.09 -11.49
CA TYR A 61 -11.93 -1.51 -11.52
C TYR A 61 -11.81 -2.11 -12.93
N GLU A 62 -12.30 -1.43 -13.97
CA GLU A 62 -12.17 -1.89 -15.36
C GLU A 62 -10.80 -1.52 -15.95
N GLU A 63 -10.24 -0.38 -15.53
CA GLU A 63 -8.95 0.14 -16.02
C GLU A 63 -7.79 -0.03 -15.03
N PHE A 64 -8.08 -0.32 -13.76
CA PHE A 64 -7.08 -0.37 -12.70
C PHE A 64 -6.09 -1.54 -12.87
N ASP A 65 -4.81 -1.20 -13.05
CA ASP A 65 -3.73 -2.17 -13.05
C ASP A 65 -3.21 -2.38 -11.62
N LEU A 66 -3.31 -3.62 -11.12
CA LEU A 66 -2.73 -4.04 -9.84
C LEU A 66 -1.20 -3.78 -9.79
N GLY A 67 -0.55 -3.69 -10.94
CA GLY A 67 0.84 -3.29 -11.10
C GLY A 67 1.15 -1.90 -10.56
N GLU A 68 0.18 -0.97 -10.50
CA GLU A 68 0.34 0.39 -9.97
C GLU A 68 0.40 0.41 -8.44
N VAL A 69 -0.05 -0.65 -7.77
CA VAL A 69 -0.05 -0.77 -6.32
C VAL A 69 0.81 -1.93 -5.81
N SER A 70 1.71 -2.42 -6.67
CA SER A 70 2.53 -3.61 -6.36
C SER A 70 3.65 -3.35 -5.35
N THR A 71 4.05 -2.09 -5.12
CA THR A 71 5.09 -1.67 -4.17
C THR A 71 4.65 -0.39 -3.44
N LEU A 72 5.24 -0.12 -2.27
CA LEU A 72 4.94 1.11 -1.52
C LEU A 72 5.31 2.39 -2.30
N GLY A 73 6.38 2.35 -3.08
CA GLY A 73 6.83 3.44 -3.93
C GLY A 73 5.77 3.80 -4.96
N LYS A 74 5.25 2.80 -5.67
CA LYS A 74 4.20 3.01 -6.66
C LYS A 74 2.89 3.48 -6.02
N ILE A 75 2.52 2.93 -4.86
CA ILE A 75 1.35 3.41 -4.11
C ILE A 75 1.52 4.87 -3.70
N LYS A 76 2.69 5.26 -3.20
CA LYS A 76 2.95 6.65 -2.82
C LYS A 76 2.78 7.58 -4.03
N THR A 77 3.27 7.17 -5.20
CA THR A 77 3.06 7.88 -6.47
C THR A 77 1.60 7.92 -6.88
N TYR A 78 0.88 6.80 -6.84
CA TYR A 78 -0.55 6.70 -7.15
C TYR A 78 -1.40 7.60 -6.24
N LEU A 79 -1.02 7.72 -4.97
CA LEU A 79 -1.68 8.59 -4.00
C LEU A 79 -1.27 10.06 -4.10
N GLU A 80 -0.28 10.39 -4.94
CA GLU A 80 0.30 11.75 -5.08
C GLU A 80 0.77 12.32 -3.72
N LEU A 81 1.38 11.47 -2.88
CA LEU A 81 1.91 11.85 -1.58
C LEU A 81 3.37 12.33 -1.74
N ASP A 82 3.67 13.55 -1.28
CA ASP A 82 5.04 14.10 -1.18
C ASP A 82 5.79 13.60 0.07
#